data_AF-A0A0F6REW8-F1
#
_entry.id   AF-A0A0F6REW8-F1
#
_cell.length_a   1.000
_cell.length_b   1.000
_cell.length_c   1.000
_cell.angle_alpha   90.00
_cell.angle_beta   90.00
_cell.angle_gamma   90.00
#
_symmetry.space_group_name_H-M   'P 1'
#
loop_
_entity.id
_entity.type
_entity.pdbx_description
1 polymer ?
#
loop_
_entity_poly.entity_id
_entity_poly.type
_entity_poly.pdbx_seq_one_letter_code
_entity_poly.pdbx_strand_id
1 'polypeptide(L)'
;MKQQNIGYRLGFRTRQFVRWLSVQEIRLQQRGVPYWITKLPLYLCIAAAVGLLLAGALFAALCLALMIFMAWYLNTAANGRSEGPKGDEPSDGYNATGPEGPGFYYSGRRIDD
;
A
#
# COMPACT_ATOMS: atom_id res chain seq x y z
N MET A 1 -15.63 33.56 9.76
CA MET A 1 -14.60 33.37 8.70
C MET A 1 -15.06 32.21 7.81
N LYS A 2 -15.45 32.46 6.56
CA LYS A 2 -15.95 31.41 5.66
C LYS A 2 -14.78 30.50 5.26
N GLN A 3 -14.84 29.22 5.64
CA GLN A 3 -13.96 28.17 5.12
C GLN A 3 -14.09 28.16 3.60
N GLN A 4 -13.15 28.80 2.91
CA GLN A 4 -13.07 28.75 1.46
C GLN A 4 -12.61 27.32 1.10
N ASN A 5 -13.53 26.52 0.57
CA ASN A 5 -13.26 25.18 0.06
C ASN A 5 -11.98 25.17 -0.78
N ILE A 6 -11.05 24.28 -0.41
CA ILE A 6 -9.73 24.16 -1.07
C ILE A 6 -9.90 23.96 -2.58
N GLY A 7 -10.91 23.18 -3.00
CA GLY A 7 -11.25 22.99 -4.40
C GLY A 7 -11.64 24.28 -5.13
N TYR A 8 -12.34 25.21 -4.47
CA TYR A 8 -12.70 26.49 -5.06
C TYR A 8 -11.48 27.40 -5.26
N ARG A 9 -10.55 27.41 -4.30
CA ARG A 9 -9.26 28.12 -4.44
C ARG A 9 -8.41 27.52 -5.56
N LEU A 10 -8.38 26.20 -5.67
CA LEU A 10 -7.67 25.49 -6.73
C LEU A 10 -8.26 25.81 -8.12
N GLY A 11 -9.59 25.82 -8.22
CA GLY A 11 -10.32 26.20 -9.44
C GLY A 11 -10.07 27.65 -9.87
N PHE A 12 -9.96 28.57 -8.91
CA PHE A 12 -9.63 29.96 -9.22
C PHE A 12 -8.19 30.12 -9.73
N ARG A 13 -7.22 29.46 -9.08
CA ARG A 13 -5.82 29.49 -9.50
C ARG A 13 -5.59 28.86 -10.87
N THR A 14 -6.25 27.73 -11.16
CA THR A 14 -6.18 27.09 -12.48
C THR A 14 -6.76 27.99 -13.57
N ARG A 15 -7.89 28.66 -13.34
CA ARG A 15 -8.45 29.65 -14.29
C ARG A 15 -7.50 30.83 -14.52
N GLN A 16 -6.87 31.35 -13.47
CA GLN A 16 -5.87 32.42 -13.60
C GLN A 16 -4.65 31.97 -14.41
N PHE A 17 -4.16 30.75 -14.16
CA PHE A 17 -3.04 30.17 -14.89
C PHE A 17 -3.36 29.98 -16.39
N VAL A 18 -4.55 29.46 -16.71
CA VAL A 18 -5.00 29.30 -18.10
C VAL A 18 -5.13 30.66 -18.80
N ARG A 19 -5.71 31.67 -18.13
CA ARG A 19 -5.77 33.04 -18.68
C ARG A 19 -4.38 33.63 -18.93
N TRP A 20 -3.44 33.39 -18.02
CA TRP A 20 -2.07 33.87 -18.20
C TRP A 20 -1.38 33.19 -19.39
N LEU A 21 -1.55 31.87 -19.55
CA LEU A 21 -1.07 31.12 -20.71
C LEU A 21 -1.69 31.62 -22.02
N SER A 22 -3.00 31.92 -22.05
CA SER A 22 -3.64 32.43 -23.27
C SER A 22 -3.10 33.81 -23.66
N VAL A 23 -2.79 34.67 -22.69
CA VAL A 23 -2.18 35.99 -22.96
C VAL A 23 -0.76 35.83 -23.50
N GLN A 24 0.02 34.90 -22.96
CA GLN A 24 1.35 34.55 -23.47
C GLN A 24 1.29 34.02 -24.90
N GLU A 25 0.35 33.12 -25.18
CA GLU A 25 0.11 32.57 -26.52
C GLU A 25 -0.20 33.67 -27.55
N ILE A 26 -1.10 34.60 -27.23
CA ILE A 26 -1.44 35.72 -28.11
C ILE A 26 -0.22 36.61 -28.37
N ARG A 27 0.59 36.91 -27.35
CA ARG A 27 1.82 37.71 -27.54
C ARG A 27 2.85 37.00 -28.43
N LEU A 28 2.99 35.69 -28.30
CA LEU A 28 3.90 34.89 -29.12
C LEU A 28 3.42 34.84 -30.57
N GLN A 29 2.12 34.68 -30.80
CA GLN A 29 1.53 34.73 -32.14
C GLN A 29 1.70 36.10 -32.79
N GLN A 30 1.53 37.19 -32.03
CA GLN A 30 1.80 38.56 -32.50
C GLN A 30 3.28 38.78 -32.90
N ARG A 31 4.21 38.00 -32.34
CA ARG A 31 5.64 38.00 -32.72
C ARG A 31 5.96 37.08 -33.90
N GLY A 32 4.95 36.49 -34.54
CA GLY A 32 5.11 35.59 -35.69
C GLY A 32 5.53 34.17 -35.31
N VAL A 33 5.42 33.78 -34.03
CA VAL A 33 5.73 32.40 -33.61
C VAL A 33 4.65 31.46 -34.16
N PRO A 34 5.02 30.36 -34.83
CA PRO A 34 4.07 29.43 -35.39
C PRO A 34 3.24 28.74 -34.30
N TYR A 35 1.96 28.54 -34.59
CA TYR A 35 0.94 28.04 -33.67
C TYR A 35 1.31 26.75 -32.94
N TRP A 36 2.05 25.85 -33.59
CA TRP A 36 2.46 24.58 -32.99
C TRP A 36 3.41 24.77 -31.79
N ILE A 37 4.28 25.78 -31.85
CA ILE A 37 5.24 26.05 -30.77
C ILE A 37 4.52 26.68 -29.56
N THR A 38 3.49 27.49 -29.79
CA THR A 38 2.73 28.12 -28.70
C THR A 38 1.90 27.10 -27.91
N LYS A 39 1.56 25.95 -28.50
CA LYS A 39 0.78 24.88 -27.86
C LYS A 39 1.62 23.83 -27.13
N LEU A 40 2.92 23.73 -27.43
CA LEU A 40 3.85 22.78 -26.78
C LEU A 40 3.78 22.74 -25.25
N PRO A 41 3.77 23.89 -24.52
CA PRO A 41 3.74 23.89 -23.06
C PRO A 41 2.47 23.22 -22.51
N LEU A 42 1.35 23.40 -23.21
CA LEU A 42 0.06 22.85 -22.80
C LEU A 42 0.04 21.33 -22.99
N TYR A 43 0.54 20.84 -24.13
CA TYR A 43 0.68 19.39 -24.36
C TYR A 43 1.61 18.73 -23.35
N LEU A 44 2.71 19.39 -23.01
CA LEU A 44 3.66 18.88 -22.03
C LEU A 44 3.05 18.81 -20.62
N CYS A 45 2.25 19.82 -20.23
CA CYS A 45 1.47 19.76 -18.99
C CYS A 45 0.43 18.64 -18.98
N ILE A 46 -0.29 18.42 -20.07
CA ILE A 46 -1.27 17.33 -20.17
C ILE A 46 -0.56 15.98 -20.08
N ALA A 47 0.51 15.78 -20.84
CA ALA A 47 1.30 14.56 -20.82
C ALA A 47 1.86 14.27 -19.42
N ALA A 48 2.38 15.29 -18.74
CA ALA A 48 2.86 15.16 -17.36
C ALA A 48 1.73 14.80 -16.39
N ALA A 49 0.55 15.43 -16.49
CA ALA A 49 -0.59 15.14 -15.63
C ALA A 49 -1.12 13.71 -15.85
N VAL A 50 -1.25 13.29 -17.10
CA VAL A 50 -1.66 11.92 -17.45
C VAL A 50 -0.62 10.91 -16.97
N GLY A 51 0.66 11.19 -17.18
CA GLY A 51 1.76 10.35 -16.69
C GLY A 51 1.74 10.20 -15.17
N LEU A 52 1.51 11.28 -14.43
CA LEU A 52 1.42 11.25 -12.98
C LEU A 52 0.22 10.43 -12.49
N LEU A 53 -0.93 10.54 -13.17
CA LEU A 53 -2.12 9.74 -12.87
C LEU A 53 -1.88 8.25 -13.14
N LEU A 54 -1.26 7.90 -14.27
CA LEU A 54 -0.92 6.51 -14.62
C LEU A 54 0.09 5.93 -13.64
N ALA A 55 1.14 6.67 -13.30
CA ALA A 55 2.13 6.25 -12.31
C ALA A 55 1.50 6.04 -10.94
N GLY A 56 0.61 6.94 -10.51
CA GLY A 56 -0.14 6.81 -9.26
C GLY A 56 -1.06 5.59 -9.25
N ALA A 57 -1.78 5.35 -10.35
CA ALA A 57 -2.66 4.18 -10.48
C ALA A 57 -1.88 2.87 -10.46
N LEU A 58 -0.75 2.78 -11.18
CA LEU A 58 0.14 1.62 -11.16
C LEU A 58 0.73 1.39 -9.77
N PHE A 59 1.17 2.44 -9.08
CA PHE A 59 1.67 2.32 -7.73
C PHE A 59 0.60 1.79 -6.76
N ALA A 60 -0.62 2.32 -6.83
CA ALA A 60 -1.73 1.83 -6.03
C ALA A 60 -2.06 0.36 -6.34
N ALA A 61 -2.05 -0.03 -7.62
CA ALA A 61 -2.27 -1.41 -8.04
C ALA A 61 -1.18 -2.36 -7.51
N LEU A 62 0.09 -1.95 -7.54
CA LEU A 62 1.20 -2.73 -6.98
C LEU A 62 1.07 -2.90 -5.47
N CYS A 63 0.70 -1.83 -4.74
CA CYS A 63 0.43 -1.93 -3.31
C CYS A 63 -0.71 -2.91 -2.99
N LEU A 64 -1.80 -2.86 -3.76
CA LEU A 64 -2.91 -3.81 -3.62
C LEU A 64 -2.46 -5.25 -3.91
N ALA A 65 -1.71 -5.47 -4.98
CA ALA A 65 -1.16 -6.78 -5.32
C ALA A 65 -0.26 -7.33 -4.21
N LEU A 66 0.58 -6.47 -3.62
CA LEU A 66 1.46 -6.84 -2.51
C LEU A 66 0.67 -7.18 -1.24
N MET A 67 -0.37 -6.41 -0.91
CA MET A 67 -1.26 -6.75 0.21
C MET A 67 -1.98 -8.09 -0.01
N ILE A 68 -2.46 -8.36 -1.22
CA ILE A 68 -3.08 -9.65 -1.58
C ILE A 68 -2.05 -10.78 -1.43
N PHE A 69 -0.82 -10.57 -1.92
CA PHE A 69 0.25 -11.56 -1.80
C PHE A 69 0.60 -11.87 -0.35
N MET A 70 0.74 -10.84 0.49
CA MET A 70 0.95 -11.00 1.94
C MET A 70 -0.20 -11.77 2.59
N ALA A 71 -1.45 -11.41 2.28
CA ALA A 71 -2.63 -12.09 2.82
C ALA A 71 -2.68 -13.57 2.42
N TRP A 72 -2.35 -13.87 1.16
CA TRP A 72 -2.25 -15.24 0.68
C TRP A 72 -1.12 -16.02 1.37
N TYR A 73 0.07 -15.42 1.51
CA TYR A 73 1.19 -16.04 2.19
C TYR A 73 0.89 -16.34 3.67
N LEU A 74 0.29 -15.39 4.40
CA LEU A 74 -0.15 -15.61 5.77
C LEU A 74 -1.19 -16.73 5.88
N ASN A 75 -2.17 -16.79 4.96
CA ASN A 75 -3.17 -17.84 4.96
C ASN A 75 -2.54 -19.22 4.72
N THR A 76 -1.61 -19.32 3.76
CA THR A 76 -0.87 -20.56 3.50
C THR A 76 0.00 -20.96 4.68
N ALA A 77 0.69 -20.01 5.32
CA ALA A 77 1.50 -20.29 6.51
C ALA A 77 0.64 -20.72 7.71
N ALA A 78 -0.56 -20.14 7.89
CA ALA A 78 -1.49 -20.52 8.95
C ALA A 78 -2.09 -21.93 8.71
N ASN A 79 -2.43 -22.24 7.46
CA ASN A 79 -2.95 -23.56 7.09
C ASN A 79 -1.85 -24.64 7.11
N GLY A 80 -0.62 -24.32 6.68
CA GLY A 80 0.54 -25.23 6.76
C GLY A 80 1.02 -25.48 8.19
N ARG A 81 0.67 -24.62 9.16
CA ARG A 81 0.95 -24.83 10.60
C ARG A 81 -0.12 -25.66 11.30
N SER A 82 -1.22 -25.99 10.61
CA SER A 82 -2.31 -26.84 11.15
C SER A 82 -2.04 -28.35 11.01
N GLU A 83 -0.91 -28.73 10.40
CA GLU A 83 -0.41 -30.12 10.33
C GLU A 83 0.85 -30.34 11.20
N GLY A 84 1.05 -29.52 12.24
CA GLY A 84 1.85 -29.99 13.38
C GLY A 84 1.05 -31.07 14.09
N PRO A 85 1.62 -32.27 14.37
CA PRO A 85 0.87 -33.31 15.03
C PRO A 85 0.36 -32.72 16.35
N LYS A 86 -0.96 -32.67 16.52
CA LYS A 86 -1.59 -32.71 17.84
C LYS A 86 -1.29 -34.08 18.43
N GLY A 87 -0.01 -34.33 18.68
CA GLY A 87 0.47 -35.44 19.48
C GLY A 87 0.41 -34.95 20.90
N ASP A 88 -0.67 -35.31 21.59
CA ASP A 88 -0.70 -35.40 23.04
C ASP A 88 0.27 -36.51 23.50
N GLU A 89 1.56 -36.39 23.16
CA GLU A 89 2.63 -37.23 23.67
C GLU A 89 3.54 -36.32 24.51
N PRO A 90 3.60 -36.50 25.83
CA PRO A 90 4.43 -35.69 26.70
C PRO A 90 5.89 -36.11 26.52
N SER A 91 6.57 -35.52 25.53
CA SER A 91 8.00 -35.77 25.29
C SER A 91 8.92 -35.22 26.39
N ASP A 92 8.39 -34.39 27.29
CA ASP A 92 9.12 -33.68 28.35
C ASP A 92 8.71 -34.13 29.77
N GLY A 93 8.53 -35.43 29.98
CA GLY A 93 8.49 -35.98 31.33
C GLY A 93 9.84 -35.81 32.04
N TYR A 94 9.84 -35.48 33.32
CA TYR A 94 11.04 -35.47 34.16
C TYR A 94 10.95 -36.54 35.24
N ASN A 95 12.07 -37.20 35.53
CA ASN A 95 12.14 -38.18 36.61
C ASN A 95 12.19 -37.45 37.95
N ALA A 96 11.22 -37.71 38.82
CA ALA A 96 11.13 -37.11 40.14
C ALA A 96 10.51 -38.08 41.15
N THR A 97 10.75 -37.82 42.44
CA THR A 97 10.04 -38.49 43.52
C THR A 97 8.83 -37.63 43.87
N GLY A 98 7.69 -37.96 43.26
CA GLY A 98 6.43 -37.29 43.53
C GLY A 98 5.68 -37.90 44.72
N PRO A 99 4.49 -37.37 45.04
CA PRO A 99 3.65 -37.88 46.13
C PRO A 99 3.20 -39.33 45.92
N GLU A 100 3.22 -39.82 44.68
CA GLU A 100 2.87 -41.21 44.31
C GLU A 100 4.11 -42.14 44.26
N GLY A 101 5.29 -41.63 44.61
CA GLY A 101 6.55 -42.38 44.61
C GLY A 101 7.55 -41.91 43.54
N PRO A 102 8.73 -42.54 43.45
CA PRO A 102 9.67 -42.29 42.37
C PRO A 102 9.11 -42.78 41.02
N GLY A 103 9.14 -41.91 40.01
CA GLY A 103 8.60 -42.21 38.68
C GLY A 103 8.80 -41.07 37.67
N PHE A 104 8.33 -41.26 36.44
CA PHE A 104 8.31 -40.21 35.44
C PHE A 104 7.08 -39.32 35.63
N TYR A 105 7.29 -38.01 35.73
CA TYR A 105 6.23 -37.03 35.96
C TYR A 105 6.16 -36.01 34.84
N TYR A 106 4.94 -35.59 34.49
CA TYR A 106 4.69 -34.44 33.62
C TYR A 106 3.57 -33.59 34.19
N SER A 107 3.80 -32.27 34.28
CA SER A 107 2.82 -31.33 34.87
C SER A 107 2.30 -31.71 36.26
N GLY A 108 3.10 -32.48 37.05
CA GLY A 108 2.74 -32.93 38.39
C GLY A 108 1.90 -34.20 38.46
N ARG A 109 1.63 -34.86 37.34
CA ARG A 109 1.00 -36.19 37.29
C ARG A 109 2.03 -37.24 36.91
N ARG A 110 1.93 -38.43 37.51
CA ARG A 110 2.77 -39.57 37.15
C ARG A 110 2.32 -40.11 35.80
N ILE A 111 3.26 -40.26 34.88
CA ILE A 111 3.07 -40.98 33.61
C ILE A 111 3.79 -42.30 33.81
N ASP A 112 3.08 -43.26 34.38
CA ASP A 112 3.47 -44.65 34.29
C ASP A 112 2.71 -45.25 33.09
N ASP A 113 3.40 -46.00 32.24
CA ASP A 113 2.77 -46.96 31.31
C ASP A 113 2.15 -48.13 32.09
#